data_AF-A0A4P8PVF9-F1
#
_entry.id   AF-A0A4P8PVF9-F1
#
_cell.length_a   1.000
_cell.length_b   1.000
_cell.length_c   1.000
_cell.angle_alpha   90.00
_cell.angle_beta   90.00
_cell.angle_gamma   90.00
#
_symmetry.space_group_name_H-M   'P 1'
#
loop_
_entity.id
_entity.type
_entity.pdbx_description
1 polymer ?
#
loop_
_entity_poly.entity_id
_entity_poly.type
_entity_poly.pdbx_seq_one_letter_code
_entity_poly.pdbx_strand_id
1 'polypeptide(L)'
;MHSYWLTDNANLEQFVADELQYGLQVALESQFLSGSGASPQLDGILGVSGIQVQAYANNLLTTTRQAITKAETAGHEPGLFVLSPGDWESLELARTDTVGQLELGRPVDRTARKVWGVPVVVTTALPAKTGALLDLASVGISTDSTASR
;
A
#
# COMPACT_ATOMS: atom_id res chain seq x y z
N MET A 1 -27.19 -3.49 -29.25
CA MET A 1 -27.96 -3.29 -28.00
C MET A 1 -27.41 -2.02 -27.34
N HIS A 2 -28.19 -0.92 -27.34
CA HIS A 2 -28.09 0.24 -26.42
C HIS A 2 -26.95 1.28 -26.49
N SER A 3 -26.62 1.83 -27.67
CA SER A 3 -25.91 3.13 -27.72
C SER A 3 -26.84 4.34 -27.44
N TYR A 4 -28.11 4.23 -27.84
CA TYR A 4 -29.12 5.29 -27.65
C TYR A 4 -29.54 5.50 -26.19
N TRP A 5 -29.37 4.52 -25.30
CA TRP A 5 -29.76 4.67 -23.89
C TRP A 5 -28.69 5.37 -23.04
N LEU A 6 -27.43 5.30 -23.46
CA LEU A 6 -26.34 6.04 -22.82
C LEU A 6 -26.45 7.54 -23.15
N THR A 7 -26.75 7.86 -24.42
CA THR A 7 -26.87 9.25 -24.89
C THR A 7 -28.10 9.98 -24.37
N ASP A 8 -29.19 9.26 -24.06
CA ASP A 8 -30.45 9.85 -23.57
C ASP A 8 -30.44 10.12 -22.05
N ASN A 9 -29.40 9.67 -21.35
CA ASN A 9 -29.29 9.85 -19.90
C ASN A 9 -27.86 10.25 -19.52
N ALA A 10 -27.62 11.55 -19.42
CA ALA A 10 -26.31 12.10 -19.03
C ALA A 10 -25.76 11.50 -17.71
N ASN A 11 -26.65 11.06 -16.81
CA ASN A 11 -26.27 10.39 -15.56
C ASN A 11 -25.66 8.99 -15.79
N LEU A 12 -26.09 8.25 -16.81
CA LEU A 12 -25.57 6.92 -17.12
C LEU A 12 -24.18 6.99 -17.77
N GLU A 13 -23.94 7.96 -18.65
CA GLU A 13 -22.60 8.18 -19.22
C GLU A 13 -21.57 8.53 -18.14
N GLN A 14 -21.94 9.41 -17.20
CA GLN A 14 -21.07 9.77 -16.08
C GLN A 14 -20.80 8.58 -15.16
N PHE A 15 -21.84 7.81 -14.81
CA PHE A 15 -21.68 6.59 -14.00
C PHE A 15 -20.74 5.57 -14.67
N VAL A 16 -20.89 5.33 -15.98
CA VAL A 16 -20.01 4.40 -16.71
C VAL A 16 -18.58 4.93 -16.76
N ALA A 17 -18.38 6.23 -16.96
CA ALA A 17 -17.05 6.84 -16.95
C ALA A 17 -16.36 6.69 -15.58
N ASP A 18 -17.09 6.92 -14.49
CA ASP A 18 -16.59 6.80 -13.12
C ASP A 18 -16.21 5.33 -12.79
N GLU A 19 -17.06 4.38 -13.17
CA GLU A 19 -16.80 2.94 -12.98
C GLU A 19 -15.62 2.44 -13.82
N LEU A 20 -15.44 2.92 -15.05
CA LEU A 20 -14.28 2.57 -15.89
C LEU A 20 -12.98 3.14 -15.32
N GLN A 21 -13.00 4.38 -14.82
CA GLN A 21 -11.84 4.97 -14.16
C GLN A 21 -11.49 4.24 -12.87
N TYR A 22 -12.49 3.91 -12.06
CA TYR A 22 -12.30 3.11 -10.85
C TYR A 22 -11.74 1.72 -11.17
N GLY A 23 -12.33 1.02 -12.14
CA GLY A 23 -11.85 -0.28 -12.59
C GLY A 23 -10.41 -0.25 -13.11
N LEU A 24 -10.03 0.81 -13.82
CA LEU A 24 -8.65 1.02 -14.27
C LEU A 24 -7.69 1.22 -13.09
N GLN A 25 -8.07 2.03 -12.09
CA GLN A 25 -7.25 2.26 -10.90
C GLN A 25 -7.05 0.96 -10.10
N VAL A 26 -8.11 0.17 -9.92
CA VAL A 26 -8.04 -1.13 -9.25
C VAL A 26 -7.15 -2.13 -10.02
N ALA A 27 -7.29 -2.17 -11.34
CA ALA A 27 -6.44 -3.02 -12.19
C ALA A 27 -4.98 -2.59 -12.11
N LEU A 28 -4.70 -1.28 -12.12
CA LEU A 28 -3.36 -0.72 -12.00
C LEU A 28 -2.75 -0.98 -10.62
N GLU A 29 -3.50 -0.87 -9.54
CA GLU A 29 -3.04 -1.20 -8.18
C GLU A 29 -2.67 -2.68 -8.08
N SER A 30 -3.51 -3.58 -8.61
CA SER A 30 -3.23 -5.02 -8.67
C SER A 30 -1.96 -5.32 -9.45
N GLN A 31 -1.79 -4.66 -10.60
CA GLN A 31 -0.64 -4.82 -11.47
C GLN A 31 0.65 -4.24 -10.86
N PHE A 32 0.56 -3.11 -10.16
CA PHE A 32 1.66 -2.51 -9.42
C PHE A 32 2.10 -3.38 -8.24
N LEU A 33 1.16 -4.02 -7.55
CA LEU A 33 1.50 -4.87 -6.41
C LEU A 33 2.03 -6.24 -6.83
N SER A 34 1.33 -6.92 -7.74
CA SER A 34 1.50 -8.36 -8.00
C SER A 34 1.83 -8.71 -9.44
N GLY A 35 2.16 -7.72 -10.26
CA GLY A 35 2.52 -7.92 -11.66
C GLY A 35 3.63 -8.95 -11.85
N SER A 36 3.43 -9.88 -12.79
CA SER A 36 4.34 -11.00 -13.04
C SER A 36 5.57 -10.65 -13.86
N GLY A 37 5.68 -9.41 -14.37
CA GLY A 37 6.80 -8.96 -15.21
C GLY A 37 6.84 -9.57 -16.62
N ALA A 38 5.93 -10.49 -16.95
CA ALA A 38 5.81 -11.09 -18.26
C ALA A 38 4.76 -10.32 -19.08
N SER A 39 5.14 -9.83 -20.26
CA SER A 39 4.22 -9.09 -21.14
C SER A 39 2.90 -9.85 -21.35
N PRO A 40 1.72 -9.22 -21.17
CA PRO A 40 1.46 -7.78 -21.02
C PRO A 40 1.47 -7.21 -19.58
N GLN A 41 1.85 -8.00 -18.57
CA GLN A 41 1.87 -7.60 -17.17
C GLN A 41 3.13 -6.78 -16.82
N LEU A 42 2.96 -5.66 -16.10
CA LEU A 42 4.06 -4.89 -15.47
C LEU A 42 4.80 -5.73 -14.42
N ASP A 43 6.02 -5.32 -14.08
CA ASP A 43 6.75 -5.81 -12.90
C ASP A 43 6.09 -5.29 -11.62
N GLY A 44 5.51 -6.19 -10.83
CA GLY A 44 4.91 -5.85 -9.54
C GLY A 44 5.99 -5.64 -8.47
N ILE A 45 5.78 -4.68 -7.58
CA ILE A 45 6.71 -4.33 -6.49
C ILE A 45 7.01 -5.52 -5.55
N LEU A 46 6.10 -6.49 -5.44
CA LEU A 46 6.30 -7.71 -4.66
C LEU A 46 7.13 -8.78 -5.39
N GLY A 47 7.32 -8.64 -6.71
CA GLY A 47 8.09 -9.56 -7.56
C GLY A 47 9.46 -9.03 -7.97
N VAL A 48 9.80 -7.78 -7.67
CA VAL A 48 11.09 -7.18 -8.03
C VAL A 48 12.23 -7.84 -7.23
N SER A 49 13.37 -8.08 -7.89
CA SER A 49 14.57 -8.58 -7.23
C SER A 49 15.16 -7.51 -6.30
N GLY A 50 15.64 -7.92 -5.12
CA GLY A 50 16.22 -7.01 -4.12
C GLY A 50 15.35 -6.76 -2.88
N ILE A 51 14.17 -7.38 -2.78
CA ILE A 51 13.31 -7.31 -1.59
C ILE A 51 14.03 -7.89 -0.38
N GLN A 52 14.16 -7.07 0.67
CA GLN A 52 14.65 -7.51 1.96
C GLN A 52 13.49 -8.10 2.78
N VAL A 53 13.50 -9.43 2.95
CA VAL A 53 12.49 -10.10 3.78
C VAL A 53 12.85 -9.96 5.25
N GLN A 54 11.98 -9.34 6.04
CA GLN A 54 12.07 -9.31 7.50
C GLN A 54 11.16 -10.40 8.07
N ALA A 55 11.72 -11.35 8.82
CA ALA A 55 10.92 -12.37 9.50
C ALA A 55 10.11 -11.74 10.64
N TYR A 56 8.90 -12.26 10.86
CA TYR A 56 8.06 -11.89 11.99
C TYR A 56 8.78 -12.22 13.30
N ALA A 57 8.85 -11.24 14.21
CA ALA A 57 9.44 -11.39 15.53
C ALA A 57 8.40 -11.85 16.57
N ASN A 58 8.47 -11.38 17.80
CA ASN A 58 7.48 -11.66 18.84
C ASN A 58 6.20 -10.82 18.68
N ASN A 59 6.34 -9.55 18.28
CA ASN A 59 5.20 -8.66 18.02
C ASN A 59 5.41 -7.81 16.74
N LEU A 60 4.31 -7.23 16.22
CA LEU A 60 4.36 -6.38 15.02
C LEU A 60 5.21 -5.11 15.22
N LEU A 61 5.23 -4.55 16.43
CA LEU A 61 5.97 -3.33 16.74
C LEU A 61 7.50 -3.53 16.66
N THR A 62 7.99 -4.65 17.20
CA THR A 62 9.39 -5.08 17.09
C THR A 62 9.73 -5.48 15.68
N THR A 63 8.80 -6.13 14.96
CA THR A 63 9.02 -6.55 13.57
C THR A 63 9.20 -5.33 12.67
N THR A 64 8.34 -4.31 12.82
CA THR A 64 8.45 -3.04 12.07
C THR A 64 9.72 -2.27 12.43
N ARG A 65 10.15 -2.26 13.70
CA ARG A 65 11.41 -1.62 14.10
C ARG A 65 12.63 -2.33 13.50
N GLN A 66 12.62 -3.65 13.48
CA GLN A 66 13.69 -4.46 12.86
C GLN A 66 13.71 -4.28 11.34
N ALA A 67 12.54 -4.16 10.69
CA ALA A 67 12.46 -3.86 9.25
C ALA A 67 13.13 -2.52 8.92
N ILE A 68 12.90 -1.48 9.74
CA ILE A 68 13.59 -0.19 9.61
C ILE A 68 15.10 -0.37 9.76
N THR A 69 15.57 -1.01 10.84
CA THR A 69 17.01 -1.24 11.04
C THR A 69 17.61 -1.97 9.85
N LYS A 70 16.90 -2.96 9.29
CA LYS A 70 17.37 -3.72 8.14
C LYS A 70 17.50 -2.85 6.89
N ALA A 71 16.51 -1.99 6.61
CA ALA A 71 16.58 -1.02 5.53
C ALA A 71 17.76 -0.04 5.70
N GLU A 72 17.93 0.51 6.91
CA GLU A 72 19.04 1.42 7.24
C GLU A 72 20.40 0.74 7.09
N THR A 73 20.55 -0.51 7.54
CA THR A 73 21.81 -1.28 7.38
C THR A 73 22.12 -1.61 5.92
N ALA A 74 21.09 -1.68 5.06
CA ALA A 74 21.25 -1.84 3.62
C ALA A 74 21.52 -0.51 2.90
N GLY A 75 21.51 0.62 3.61
CA GLY A 75 21.78 1.96 3.06
C GLY A 75 20.54 2.66 2.51
N HIS A 76 19.33 2.17 2.80
CA HIS A 76 18.07 2.76 2.36
C HIS A 76 17.41 3.59 3.46
N GLU A 77 16.75 4.68 3.08
CA GLU A 77 15.97 5.51 4.01
C GLU A 77 14.52 5.01 4.07
N PRO A 78 14.00 4.64 5.26
CA PRO A 78 12.62 4.15 5.41
C PRO A 78 11.61 5.29 5.18
N GLY A 79 10.90 5.27 4.05
CA GLY A 79 10.02 6.37 3.64
C GLY A 79 8.54 6.15 3.87
N LEU A 80 8.03 4.95 3.60
CA LEU A 80 6.60 4.65 3.70
C LEU A 80 6.35 3.18 4.08
N PHE A 81 5.47 2.96 5.06
CA PHE A 81 4.89 1.64 5.30
C PHE A 81 3.60 1.47 4.52
N VAL A 82 3.43 0.31 3.90
CA VAL A 82 2.19 -0.12 3.28
C VAL A 82 1.73 -1.39 4.00
N LEU A 83 0.58 -1.32 4.67
CA LEU A 83 0.06 -2.40 5.52
C LEU A 83 -1.38 -2.79 5.16
N SER A 84 -1.77 -4.00 5.51
CA SER A 84 -3.18 -4.41 5.46
C SER A 84 -3.99 -3.76 6.60
N PRO A 85 -5.31 -3.56 6.44
CA PRO A 85 -6.14 -2.97 7.50
C PRO A 85 -6.11 -3.76 8.81
N GLY A 86 -6.06 -5.09 8.74
CA GLY A 86 -6.03 -5.95 9.93
C GLY A 86 -4.68 -5.90 10.67
N ASP A 87 -3.57 -5.75 9.94
CA ASP A 87 -2.25 -5.58 10.55
C ASP A 87 -2.11 -4.17 11.15
N TRP A 88 -2.71 -3.16 10.53
CA TRP A 88 -2.79 -1.81 11.08
C TRP A 88 -3.60 -1.76 12.38
N GLU A 89 -4.77 -2.39 12.40
CA GLU A 89 -5.57 -2.53 13.62
C GLU A 89 -4.79 -3.26 14.72
N SER A 90 -4.09 -4.34 14.37
CA SER A 90 -3.27 -5.09 15.32
C SER A 90 -2.12 -4.27 15.90
N LEU A 91 -1.55 -3.34 15.11
CA LEU A 91 -0.57 -2.37 15.58
C LEU A 91 -1.22 -1.33 16.52
N GLU A 92 -2.36 -0.74 16.13
CA GLU A 92 -3.11 0.23 16.95
C GLU A 92 -3.53 -0.35 18.31
N LEU A 93 -3.87 -1.65 18.33
CA LEU A 93 -4.27 -2.38 19.53
C LEU A 93 -3.09 -3.02 20.29
N ALA A 94 -1.85 -2.83 19.83
CA ALA A 94 -0.68 -3.39 20.49
C ALA A 94 -0.53 -2.84 21.91
N ARG A 95 -0.30 -3.74 22.86
CA ARG A 95 -0.19 -3.45 24.30
C ARG A 95 1.18 -3.86 24.85
N THR A 96 1.70 -3.05 25.78
CA THR A 96 2.96 -3.30 26.48
C THR A 96 2.92 -4.56 27.34
N ASP A 97 1.80 -4.78 28.00
CA ASP A 97 1.59 -5.85 28.95
C ASP A 97 0.10 -6.06 29.26
N THR A 98 -0.19 -7.08 30.07
CA THR A 98 -1.52 -7.47 30.58
C THR A 98 -2.22 -6.35 31.37
N VAL A 99 -1.58 -5.19 31.58
CA VAL A 99 -2.04 -4.07 32.41
C VAL A 99 -2.71 -2.96 31.57
N GLY A 100 -2.74 -3.08 30.24
CA GLY A 100 -3.75 -2.43 29.40
C GLY A 100 -3.38 -1.10 28.75
N GLN A 101 -2.13 -0.64 28.83
CA GLN A 101 -1.67 0.55 28.11
C GLN A 101 -1.41 0.24 26.63
N LEU A 102 -1.83 1.15 25.74
CA LEU A 102 -1.59 1.07 24.31
C LEU A 102 -0.20 1.65 23.98
N GLU A 103 0.59 0.92 23.20
CA GLU A 103 1.96 1.30 22.81
C GLU A 103 2.00 2.56 21.94
N LEU A 104 0.99 2.74 21.07
CA LEU A 104 0.86 3.91 20.19
C LEU A 104 0.15 5.10 20.87
N GLY A 105 -0.16 4.99 22.17
CA GLY A 105 -0.86 6.01 22.94
C GLY A 105 -2.39 5.95 22.85
N ARG A 106 -3.06 7.01 23.30
CA ARG A 106 -4.53 7.17 23.28
C ARG A 106 -5.06 6.98 21.83
N PRO A 107 -6.34 6.60 21.64
CA PRO A 107 -6.89 6.23 20.32
C PRO A 107 -6.40 7.19 19.25
N VAL A 108 -5.54 6.65 18.39
CA VAL A 108 -4.58 7.38 17.57
C VAL A 108 -5.27 8.54 16.86
N ASP A 109 -4.62 9.70 16.87
CA ASP A 109 -4.97 10.82 16.01
C ASP A 109 -4.88 10.33 14.56
N ARG A 110 -6.03 9.89 14.02
CA ARG A 110 -6.18 9.23 12.70
C ARG A 110 -5.58 10.07 11.57
N THR A 111 -5.34 11.35 11.84
CA THR A 111 -4.76 12.37 10.98
C THR A 111 -3.26 12.21 10.75
N ALA A 112 -2.53 11.49 11.61
CA ALA A 112 -1.05 11.41 11.53
C ALA A 112 -0.47 10.01 11.31
N ARG A 113 -1.28 8.98 10.99
CA ARG A 113 -0.91 7.54 10.76
C ARG A 113 0.59 7.32 10.51
N LYS A 114 1.36 7.20 11.60
CA LYS A 114 2.82 7.05 11.58
C LYS A 114 3.22 6.03 12.62
N VAL A 115 4.22 5.21 12.28
CA VAL A 115 4.86 4.25 13.18
C VAL A 115 6.36 4.48 13.09
N TRP A 116 7.03 4.62 14.24
CA TRP A 116 8.46 4.96 14.32
C TRP A 116 8.86 6.24 13.54
N GLY A 117 7.92 7.19 13.37
CA GLY A 117 8.13 8.41 12.59
C GLY A 117 7.89 8.27 11.07
N VAL A 118 7.69 7.05 10.58
CA VAL A 118 7.44 6.74 9.16
C VAL A 118 5.92 6.73 8.89
N PRO A 119 5.41 7.39 7.84
CA PRO A 119 4.00 7.37 7.49
C PRO A 119 3.54 5.95 7.08
N VAL A 120 2.25 5.67 7.32
CA VAL A 120 1.63 4.38 7.02
C VAL A 120 0.43 4.59 6.10
N VAL A 121 0.46 3.91 4.95
CA VAL A 121 -0.66 3.78 4.01
C VAL A 121 -1.27 2.39 4.20
N VAL A 122 -2.60 2.34 4.23
CA VAL A 122 -3.36 1.10 4.39
C VAL A 122 -4.00 0.76 3.05
N THR A 123 -3.79 -0.47 2.57
CA THR A 123 -4.43 -0.99 1.35
C THR A 123 -4.98 -2.38 1.59
N THR A 124 -6.15 -2.66 1.01
CA THR A 124 -6.76 -4.00 0.99
C THR A 124 -6.17 -4.91 -0.07
N ALA A 125 -5.36 -4.37 -0.98
CA ALA A 125 -4.77 -5.13 -2.08
C ALA A 125 -3.55 -5.97 -1.65
N LEU A 126 -2.99 -5.72 -0.46
CA LEU A 126 -1.97 -6.59 0.13
C LEU A 126 -2.61 -7.84 0.77
N PRO A 127 -2.03 -9.04 0.57
CA PRO A 127 -2.45 -10.23 1.29
C PRO A 127 -2.27 -10.04 2.80
N ALA A 128 -3.17 -10.65 3.59
CA ALA A 128 -3.13 -10.54 5.05
C ALA A 128 -1.77 -10.98 5.61
N LYS A 129 -1.29 -10.29 6.66
CA LYS A 129 0.03 -10.51 7.31
C LYS A 129 1.23 -10.17 6.44
N THR A 130 1.02 -9.38 5.39
CA THR A 130 2.10 -8.89 4.52
C THR A 130 2.14 -7.37 4.62
N GLY A 131 3.31 -6.84 4.93
CA GLY A 131 3.59 -5.41 4.97
C GLY A 131 4.83 -5.09 4.15
N ALA A 132 4.81 -3.96 3.45
CA ALA A 132 5.96 -3.46 2.70
C ALA A 132 6.51 -2.19 3.35
N LEU A 133 7.83 -2.08 3.42
CA LEU A 133 8.55 -0.85 3.74
C LEU A 133 9.21 -0.36 2.47
N LEU A 134 8.85 0.84 2.04
CA LEU A 134 9.29 1.44 0.80
C LEU A 134 10.25 2.60 1.09
N ASP A 135 11.35 2.61 0.35
CA ASP A 135 12.16 3.80 0.14
C ASP A 135 11.59 4.56 -1.06
N LEU A 136 11.03 5.74 -0.80
CA LEU A 136 10.35 6.56 -1.81
C LEU A 136 11.31 7.16 -2.86
N ALA A 137 12.61 7.20 -2.57
CA ALA A 137 13.62 7.61 -3.56
C ALA A 137 13.93 6.48 -4.57
N SER A 138 13.68 5.23 -4.16
CA SER A 138 13.98 4.03 -4.95
C SER A 138 12.78 3.52 -5.77
N VAL A 139 11.57 3.99 -5.48
CA VAL A 139 10.32 3.55 -6.13
C VAL A 139 9.71 4.70 -6.93
N GLY A 140 9.60 4.54 -8.24
CA GLY A 140 8.97 5.51 -9.13
C GLY A 140 7.93 4.85 -10.05
N ILE A 141 6.75 5.47 -10.16
CA ILE A 141 5.76 5.14 -11.20
C ILE A 141 5.88 6.22 -12.27
N SER A 142 6.40 5.86 -13.43
CA SER A 142 6.40 6.74 -14.60
C SER A 142 5.13 6.47 -15.40
N THR A 143 4.13 7.33 -15.25
CA THR A 143 3.03 7.39 -16.21
C THR A 143 3.51 8.24 -17.38
N ASP A 144 3.67 7.64 -18.55
CA ASP A 144 3.94 8.43 -19.76
C ASP A 144 2.71 9.30 -20.06
N SER A 145 2.86 10.61 -19.88
CA SER A 145 1.85 11.60 -20.23
C SER A 145 2.17 12.30 -21.56
N THR A 146 3.16 11.81 -22.31
CA THR A 146 3.61 12.40 -23.57
C THR A 146 2.92 11.75 -24.77
N ALA A 147 1.59 11.82 -24.80
CA ALA A 147 0.92 11.81 -26.10
C ALA A 147 1.19 13.17 -26.77
N SER A 148 2.36 13.30 -27.42
CA SER A 148 2.69 14.46 -28.24
C SER A 148 1.67 14.57 -29.37
N ARG A 149 0.92 15.68 -29.35
CA ARG A 149 0.12 16.17 -30.47
C ARG A 149 0.97 16.52 -31.69
#